data_AF-C8Z344-F1
#
_entry.id   AF-C8Z344-F1
#
_cell.length_a   1.000
_cell.length_b   1.000
_cell.length_c   1.000
_cell.angle_alpha   90.00
_cell.angle_beta   90.00
_cell.angle_gamma   90.00
#
_symmetry.space_group_name_H-M   'P 1'
#
loop_
_entity.id
_entity.type
_entity.pdbx_description
1 polymer ?
#
loop_
_entity_poly.entity_id
_entity_poly.type
_entity_poly.pdbx_seq_one_letter_code
_entity_poly.pdbx_strand_id
1 'polypeptide(L)'
;ASELLGGVRGMERKVHPNDDVNKSQSSNDVFPTAMHVAALLALRKQLIPQLKTLTQTLNEKSRAFADIVKIGRTHLQDATPLTLGQEISGWVAMLEHNLKHIEYSLPHVAELALGGTAVGTGLNTHPEYARRVADELAVITCAPFVTAPNKFEALATCDALVQAHGALKGL
;
A
#
# COMPACT_ATOMS: atom_id res chain seq x y z
N ALA A 1 12.79 -23.97 -10.52
CA ALA A 1 12.20 -24.24 -11.86
C ALA A 1 12.96 -25.34 -12.60
N SER A 2 14.22 -25.14 -13.02
CA SER A 2 14.99 -26.16 -13.77
C SER A 2 15.09 -27.52 -13.08
N GLU A 3 15.34 -27.57 -11.76
CA GLU A 3 15.38 -28.83 -10.99
C GLU A 3 14.04 -29.56 -11.00
N LEU A 4 12.91 -28.83 -10.94
CA LEU A 4 11.56 -29.41 -11.00
C LEU A 4 11.26 -30.04 -12.37
N LEU A 5 11.98 -29.62 -13.42
CA LEU A 5 11.91 -30.19 -14.77
C LEU A 5 12.99 -31.26 -14.99
N GLY A 6 13.67 -31.73 -13.93
CA GLY A 6 14.76 -32.71 -14.01
C GLY A 6 16.02 -32.16 -14.71
N GLY A 7 16.27 -30.86 -14.61
CA GLY A 7 17.53 -30.22 -15.03
C GLY A 7 18.41 -29.83 -13.83
N VAL A 8 19.48 -29.10 -14.09
CA VAL A 8 20.43 -28.64 -13.06
C VAL A 8 20.36 -27.13 -12.84
N ARG A 9 21.03 -26.65 -11.77
CA ARG A 9 21.30 -25.23 -11.54
C ARG A 9 22.51 -24.77 -12.36
N GLY A 10 22.61 -23.47 -12.62
CA GLY A 10 23.77 -22.88 -13.30
C GLY A 10 23.61 -22.76 -14.81
N MET A 11 24.68 -23.01 -15.56
CA MET A 11 24.71 -22.75 -17.01
C MET A 11 23.88 -23.73 -17.84
N GLU A 12 23.74 -24.97 -17.39
CA GLU A 12 22.93 -26.02 -18.04
C GLU A 12 21.45 -26.01 -17.59
N ARG A 13 20.99 -24.86 -17.08
CA ARG A 13 19.60 -24.67 -16.65
C ARG A 13 18.62 -24.86 -17.82
N LYS A 14 17.48 -25.50 -17.55
CA LYS A 14 16.37 -25.65 -18.50
C LYS A 14 15.48 -24.40 -18.64
N VAL A 15 15.46 -23.54 -17.61
CA VAL A 15 14.71 -22.27 -17.61
C VAL A 15 15.70 -21.12 -17.50
N HIS A 16 15.72 -20.24 -18.49
CA HIS A 16 16.62 -19.11 -18.59
C HIS A 16 16.08 -17.90 -17.81
N PRO A 17 16.87 -17.26 -16.92
CA PRO A 17 16.37 -16.19 -16.06
C PRO A 17 15.97 -14.95 -16.85
N ASN A 18 16.66 -14.61 -17.94
CA ASN A 18 16.28 -13.48 -18.78
C ASN A 18 15.18 -13.87 -19.77
N ASP A 19 15.49 -14.79 -20.66
CA ASP A 19 14.65 -15.14 -21.81
C ASP A 19 13.30 -15.79 -21.45
N ASP A 20 13.21 -16.48 -20.30
CA ASP A 20 11.97 -17.10 -19.83
C ASP A 20 11.35 -16.35 -18.65
N VAL A 21 12.11 -16.16 -17.55
CA VAL A 21 11.54 -15.58 -16.31
C VAL A 21 11.32 -14.07 -16.42
N ASN A 22 12.26 -13.35 -17.03
CA ASN A 22 12.18 -11.90 -17.26
C ASN A 22 11.63 -11.56 -18.66
N LYS A 23 11.02 -12.51 -19.35
CA LYS A 23 10.43 -12.27 -20.67
C LYS A 23 9.36 -11.19 -20.57
N SER A 24 9.37 -10.27 -21.54
CA SER A 24 8.43 -9.13 -21.63
C SER A 24 8.54 -8.09 -20.50
N GLN A 25 9.62 -8.14 -19.72
CA GLN A 25 9.85 -7.31 -18.55
C GLN A 25 11.18 -6.53 -18.64
N SER A 26 11.30 -5.48 -17.84
CA SER A 26 12.54 -4.77 -17.54
C SER A 26 12.69 -4.64 -16.02
N SER A 27 13.90 -4.56 -15.49
CA SER A 27 14.08 -4.15 -14.09
C SER A 27 13.39 -2.82 -13.79
N ASN A 28 13.31 -1.94 -14.79
CA ASN A 28 12.76 -0.59 -14.65
C ASN A 28 11.27 -0.60 -14.40
N ASP A 29 10.50 -1.56 -14.94
CA ASP A 29 9.06 -1.66 -14.69
C ASP A 29 8.70 -2.74 -13.66
N VAL A 30 9.55 -3.76 -13.47
CA VAL A 30 9.38 -4.80 -12.45
C VAL A 30 9.58 -4.25 -11.05
N PHE A 31 10.65 -3.47 -10.81
CA PHE A 31 10.98 -3.04 -9.46
C PHE A 31 9.96 -2.06 -8.87
N PRO A 32 9.51 -0.99 -9.58
CA PRO A 32 8.43 -0.13 -9.10
C PRO A 32 7.13 -0.90 -8.87
N THR A 33 6.80 -1.85 -9.76
CA THR A 33 5.65 -2.75 -9.57
C THR A 33 5.77 -3.54 -8.27
N ALA A 34 6.93 -4.13 -7.98
CA ALA A 34 7.16 -4.86 -6.74
C ALA A 34 7.04 -3.96 -5.50
N MET A 35 7.53 -2.72 -5.57
CA MET A 35 7.38 -1.73 -4.48
C MET A 35 5.91 -1.42 -4.21
N HIS A 36 5.13 -1.15 -5.25
CA HIS A 36 3.70 -0.85 -5.15
C HIS A 36 2.89 -2.04 -4.62
N VAL A 37 3.20 -3.25 -5.09
CA VAL A 37 2.58 -4.48 -4.60
C VAL A 37 2.87 -4.68 -3.10
N ALA A 38 4.14 -4.56 -2.69
CA ALA A 38 4.52 -4.70 -1.30
C ALA A 38 3.83 -3.66 -0.41
N ALA A 39 3.84 -2.38 -0.82
CA ALA A 39 3.24 -1.29 -0.08
C ALA A 39 1.72 -1.47 0.07
N LEU A 40 1.00 -1.74 -1.01
CA LEU A 40 -0.45 -1.90 -0.98
C LEU A 40 -0.86 -3.07 -0.09
N LEU A 41 -0.15 -4.19 -0.17
CA LEU A 41 -0.43 -5.36 0.65
C LEU A 41 -0.11 -5.12 2.12
N ALA A 42 1.00 -4.46 2.45
CA ALA A 42 1.33 -4.09 3.83
C ALA A 42 0.25 -3.16 4.42
N LEU A 43 -0.15 -2.12 3.69
CA LEU A 43 -1.21 -1.19 4.13
C LEU A 43 -2.52 -1.93 4.38
N ARG A 44 -2.99 -2.73 3.42
CA ARG A 44 -4.30 -3.42 3.49
C ARG A 44 -4.33 -4.57 4.49
N LYS A 45 -3.25 -5.36 4.58
CA LYS A 45 -3.23 -6.61 5.36
C LYS A 45 -2.62 -6.43 6.75
N GLN A 46 -1.86 -5.36 7.00
CA GLN A 46 -1.11 -5.19 8.26
C GLN A 46 -1.27 -3.82 8.93
N LEU A 47 -1.61 -2.74 8.24
CA LEU A 47 -1.76 -1.43 8.92
C LEU A 47 -3.23 -1.13 9.20
N ILE A 48 -4.06 -1.17 8.15
CA ILE A 48 -5.47 -0.79 8.23
C ILE A 48 -6.25 -1.64 9.26
N PRO A 49 -6.10 -2.99 9.34
CA PRO A 49 -6.81 -3.78 10.35
C PRO A 49 -6.43 -3.42 11.79
N GLN A 50 -5.15 -3.12 12.01
CA GLN A 50 -4.57 -2.79 13.31
C GLN A 50 -5.02 -1.39 13.74
N LEU A 51 -5.03 -0.44 12.80
CA LEU A 51 -5.59 0.90 13.02
C LEU A 51 -7.08 0.81 13.39
N LYS A 52 -7.88 0.02 12.66
CA LYS A 52 -9.30 -0.22 12.98
C LYS A 52 -9.49 -0.83 14.38
N THR A 53 -8.62 -1.78 14.75
CA THR A 53 -8.65 -2.40 16.09
C THR A 53 -8.37 -1.39 17.19
N LEU A 54 -7.36 -0.53 17.01
CA LEU A 54 -7.03 0.53 17.97
C LEU A 54 -8.16 1.55 18.07
N THR A 55 -8.69 2.02 16.94
CA THR A 55 -9.82 2.96 16.90
C THR A 55 -11.02 2.41 17.65
N GLN A 56 -11.39 1.15 17.40
CA GLN A 56 -12.50 0.51 18.08
C GLN A 56 -12.25 0.39 19.60
N THR A 57 -11.05 -0.01 19.99
CA THR A 57 -10.66 -0.13 21.40
C THR A 57 -10.79 1.22 22.12
N LEU A 58 -10.29 2.30 21.51
CA LEU A 58 -10.38 3.64 22.09
C LEU A 58 -11.82 4.17 22.08
N ASN A 59 -12.63 3.86 21.07
CA ASN A 59 -14.04 4.22 21.02
C ASN A 59 -14.84 3.54 22.15
N GLU A 60 -14.58 2.26 22.42
CA GLU A 60 -15.16 1.55 23.57
C GLU A 60 -14.76 2.20 24.89
N LYS A 61 -13.49 2.60 25.05
CA LYS A 61 -13.03 3.33 26.24
C LYS A 61 -13.65 4.72 26.36
N SER A 62 -13.80 5.45 25.25
CA SER A 62 -14.48 6.75 25.23
C SER A 62 -15.90 6.62 25.78
N ARG A 63 -16.65 5.60 25.35
CA ARG A 63 -18.01 5.32 25.85
C ARG A 63 -18.01 4.90 27.32
N ALA A 64 -17.10 4.00 27.71
CA ALA A 64 -17.02 3.52 29.09
C ALA A 64 -16.65 4.63 30.08
N PHE A 65 -15.99 5.69 29.63
CA PHE A 65 -15.56 6.82 30.46
C PHE A 65 -16.37 8.09 30.24
N ALA A 66 -17.56 7.98 29.63
CA ALA A 66 -18.44 9.11 29.35
C ALA A 66 -18.87 9.87 30.62
N ASP A 67 -18.95 9.20 31.78
CA ASP A 67 -19.41 9.81 33.03
C ASP A 67 -18.26 10.23 33.97
N ILE A 68 -17.00 9.98 33.60
CA ILE A 68 -15.83 10.32 34.43
C ILE A 68 -15.42 11.76 34.15
N VAL A 69 -15.84 12.69 35.01
CA VAL A 69 -15.41 14.10 34.93
C VAL A 69 -13.96 14.26 35.40
N LYS A 70 -13.15 14.99 34.63
CA LYS A 70 -11.76 15.33 34.95
C LYS A 70 -11.47 16.81 34.69
N ILE A 71 -10.38 17.32 35.27
CA ILE A 71 -9.87 18.66 34.97
C ILE A 71 -9.27 18.69 33.55
N GLY A 72 -9.62 19.70 32.77
CA GLY A 72 -8.96 19.98 31.49
C GLY A 72 -7.58 20.61 31.69
N ARG A 73 -6.72 20.53 30.68
CA ARG A 73 -5.44 21.26 30.67
C ARG A 73 -5.19 21.96 29.34
N THR A 74 -4.92 23.25 29.40
CA THR A 74 -4.48 24.06 28.26
C THR A 74 -3.17 24.75 28.64
N HIS A 75 -2.16 24.73 27.75
CA HIS A 75 -0.80 25.14 28.12
C HIS A 75 -0.26 24.42 29.38
N LEU A 76 -0.72 23.19 29.60
CA LEU A 76 -0.44 22.37 30.79
C LEU A 76 -0.94 22.95 32.13
N GLN A 77 -1.73 24.03 32.12
CA GLN A 77 -2.37 24.60 33.30
C GLN A 77 -3.81 24.11 33.45
N ASP A 78 -4.32 24.07 34.67
CA ASP A 78 -5.70 23.65 34.96
C ASP A 78 -6.72 24.55 34.23
N ALA A 79 -7.74 23.92 33.65
CA ALA A 79 -8.78 24.57 32.87
C ALA A 79 -10.18 24.09 33.28
N THR A 80 -11.21 24.43 32.52
CA THR A 80 -12.58 23.96 32.78
C THR A 80 -12.71 22.42 32.62
N PRO A 81 -13.67 21.77 33.32
CA PRO A 81 -13.83 20.32 33.25
C PRO A 81 -14.33 19.80 31.89
N LEU A 82 -13.99 18.54 31.62
CA LEU A 82 -14.56 17.70 30.57
C LEU A 82 -14.61 16.26 31.08
N THR A 83 -15.29 15.37 30.36
CA THR A 83 -15.25 13.94 30.68
C THR A 83 -14.01 13.29 30.05
N LEU A 84 -13.49 12.24 30.68
CA LEU A 84 -12.41 11.43 30.09
C LEU A 84 -12.87 10.81 28.76
N GLY A 85 -14.16 10.47 28.64
CA GLY A 85 -14.77 10.04 27.38
C GLY A 85 -14.62 11.06 26.25
N GLN A 86 -14.87 12.35 26.53
CA GLN A 86 -14.70 13.44 25.56
C GLN A 86 -13.24 13.59 25.11
N GLU A 87 -12.28 13.49 26.03
CA GLU A 87 -10.85 13.55 25.68
C GLU A 87 -10.46 12.42 24.72
N ILE A 88 -10.84 11.17 25.03
CA ILE A 88 -10.54 10.02 24.18
C ILE A 88 -11.26 10.11 22.83
N SER A 89 -12.47 10.68 22.77
CA SER A 89 -13.17 10.86 21.50
C SER A 89 -12.39 11.73 20.51
N GLY A 90 -11.56 12.65 20.99
CA GLY A 90 -10.64 13.41 20.15
C GLY A 90 -9.59 12.51 19.48
N TRP A 91 -9.04 11.55 20.21
CA TRP A 91 -8.07 10.59 19.68
C TRP A 91 -8.71 9.63 18.67
N VAL A 92 -9.95 9.17 18.96
CA VAL A 92 -10.73 8.34 18.02
C VAL A 92 -10.92 9.07 16.70
N ALA A 93 -11.36 10.33 16.74
CA ALA A 93 -11.54 11.14 15.54
C ALA A 93 -10.24 11.31 14.75
N MET A 94 -9.09 11.53 15.42
CA MET A 94 -7.79 11.60 14.76
C MET A 94 -7.47 10.32 13.98
N LEU A 95 -7.66 9.14 14.59
CA LEU A 95 -7.41 7.85 13.95
C LEU A 95 -8.37 7.58 12.78
N GLU A 96 -9.65 7.98 12.91
CA GLU A 96 -10.63 7.86 11.82
C GLU A 96 -10.27 8.74 10.62
N HIS A 97 -9.80 9.97 10.85
CA HIS A 97 -9.32 10.85 9.79
C HIS A 97 -8.05 10.29 9.12
N ASN A 98 -7.09 9.80 9.91
CA ASN A 98 -5.88 9.19 9.38
C ASN A 98 -6.16 7.93 8.56
N LEU A 99 -7.10 7.08 8.99
CA LEU A 99 -7.55 5.94 8.21
C LEU A 99 -8.07 6.38 6.83
N LYS A 100 -8.90 7.43 6.76
CA LYS A 100 -9.41 7.96 5.49
C LYS A 100 -8.28 8.48 4.60
N HIS A 101 -7.31 9.23 5.15
CA HIS A 101 -6.17 9.71 4.39
C HIS A 101 -5.35 8.57 3.77
N ILE A 102 -5.13 7.48 4.53
CA ILE A 102 -4.46 6.28 4.04
C ILE A 102 -5.30 5.63 2.94
N GLU A 103 -6.60 5.41 3.17
CA GLU A 103 -7.51 4.80 2.19
C GLU A 103 -7.58 5.60 0.88
N TYR A 104 -7.53 6.93 0.93
CA TYR A 104 -7.50 7.79 -0.26
C TYR A 104 -6.20 7.70 -1.07
N SER A 105 -5.09 7.27 -0.46
CA SER A 105 -3.82 7.07 -1.16
C SER A 105 -3.77 5.74 -1.93
N LEU A 106 -4.58 4.75 -1.54
CA LEU A 106 -4.49 3.38 -2.07
C LEU A 106 -4.72 3.25 -3.58
N PRO A 107 -5.65 3.99 -4.22
CA PRO A 107 -5.88 3.86 -5.66
C PRO A 107 -4.60 4.11 -6.48
N HIS A 108 -3.86 5.18 -6.18
CA HIS A 108 -2.63 5.51 -6.90
C HIS A 108 -1.51 4.49 -6.62
N VAL A 109 -1.40 3.99 -5.39
CA VAL A 109 -0.46 2.91 -5.04
C VAL A 109 -0.80 1.59 -5.77
N ALA A 110 -2.07 1.37 -6.12
CA ALA A 110 -2.51 0.18 -6.84
C ALA A 110 -2.20 0.22 -8.36
N GLU A 111 -1.73 1.35 -8.88
CA GLU A 111 -1.31 1.48 -10.27
C GLU A 111 0.09 0.88 -10.47
N LEU A 112 0.21 -0.02 -11.46
CA LEU A 112 1.43 -0.79 -11.71
C LEU A 112 2.18 -0.31 -12.96
N ALA A 113 3.49 -0.18 -12.83
CA ALA A 113 4.40 0.20 -13.92
C ALA A 113 4.62 -0.93 -14.94
N LEU A 114 4.37 -2.20 -14.58
CA LEU A 114 4.65 -3.36 -15.43
C LEU A 114 4.03 -3.23 -16.83
N GLY A 115 4.83 -3.55 -17.84
CA GLY A 115 4.50 -3.33 -19.25
C GLY A 115 4.98 -1.99 -19.80
N GLY A 116 5.54 -1.10 -18.98
CA GLY A 116 6.28 0.08 -19.44
C GLY A 116 7.67 -0.26 -20.00
N THR A 117 8.20 -1.44 -19.65
CA THR A 117 9.53 -1.95 -20.00
C THR A 117 10.64 -0.95 -19.70
N ALA A 118 11.58 -0.71 -20.61
CA ALA A 118 12.81 0.02 -20.29
C ALA A 118 12.59 1.51 -20.00
N VAL A 119 11.68 2.17 -20.72
CA VAL A 119 11.52 3.64 -20.72
C VAL A 119 10.07 4.12 -20.79
N GLY A 120 9.09 3.22 -20.63
CA GLY A 120 7.66 3.55 -20.62
C GLY A 120 6.93 3.33 -21.94
N THR A 121 7.64 3.00 -23.02
CA THR A 121 7.04 2.78 -24.34
C THR A 121 6.39 1.42 -24.51
N GLY A 122 6.72 0.45 -23.65
CA GLY A 122 6.26 -0.93 -23.80
C GLY A 122 6.94 -1.73 -24.92
N LEU A 123 8.07 -1.24 -25.46
CA LEU A 123 8.85 -2.00 -26.44
C LEU A 123 9.30 -3.34 -25.83
N ASN A 124 9.28 -4.41 -26.64
CA ASN A 124 9.57 -5.81 -26.25
C ASN A 124 8.53 -6.46 -25.30
N THR A 125 7.35 -5.85 -25.14
CA THR A 125 6.22 -6.51 -24.47
C THR A 125 5.03 -6.73 -25.41
N HIS A 126 4.14 -7.65 -25.06
CA HIS A 126 2.91 -7.87 -25.81
C HIS A 126 1.91 -6.73 -25.50
N PRO A 127 1.11 -6.23 -26.47
CA PRO A 127 0.18 -5.12 -26.23
C PRO A 127 -0.80 -5.33 -25.07
N GLU A 128 -1.18 -6.58 -24.79
CA GLU A 128 -2.09 -6.92 -23.69
C GLU A 128 -1.39 -7.28 -22.37
N TYR A 129 -0.05 -7.35 -22.36
CA TYR A 129 0.72 -7.84 -21.21
C TYR A 129 0.43 -7.04 -19.94
N ALA A 130 0.48 -5.70 -20.04
CA ALA A 130 0.33 -4.79 -18.90
C ALA A 130 -1.04 -4.93 -18.20
N ARG A 131 -2.12 -5.14 -18.96
CA ARG A 131 -3.46 -5.38 -18.41
C ARG A 131 -3.55 -6.76 -17.79
N ARG A 132 -3.18 -7.81 -18.53
CA ARG A 132 -3.32 -9.20 -18.10
C ARG A 132 -2.55 -9.50 -16.82
N VAL A 133 -1.34 -8.95 -16.68
CA VAL A 133 -0.53 -9.15 -15.47
C VAL A 133 -1.09 -8.40 -14.25
N ALA A 134 -1.67 -7.21 -14.44
CA ALA A 134 -2.37 -6.50 -13.37
C ALA A 134 -3.61 -7.29 -12.92
N ASP A 135 -4.38 -7.84 -13.87
CA ASP A 135 -5.54 -8.70 -13.59
C ASP A 135 -5.12 -9.96 -12.80
N GLU A 136 -4.03 -10.62 -13.21
CA GLU A 136 -3.51 -11.81 -12.52
C GLU A 136 -3.02 -11.47 -11.09
N LEU A 137 -2.30 -10.37 -10.92
CA LEU A 137 -1.89 -9.89 -9.60
C LEU A 137 -3.10 -9.57 -8.73
N ALA A 138 -4.15 -8.97 -9.29
CA ALA A 138 -5.37 -8.68 -8.56
C ALA A 138 -6.05 -9.96 -8.05
N VAL A 139 -6.10 -11.01 -8.89
CA VAL A 139 -6.64 -12.33 -8.53
C VAL A 139 -5.82 -12.98 -7.41
N ILE A 140 -4.51 -13.15 -7.61
CA ILE A 140 -3.65 -13.89 -6.66
C ILE A 140 -3.58 -13.20 -5.30
N THR A 141 -3.62 -11.86 -5.28
CA THR A 141 -3.43 -11.10 -4.04
C THR A 141 -4.73 -10.66 -3.37
N CYS A 142 -5.86 -10.76 -4.08
CA CYS A 142 -7.16 -10.18 -3.74
C CYS A 142 -7.05 -8.66 -3.46
N ALA A 143 -6.27 -7.95 -4.26
CA ALA A 143 -6.08 -6.51 -4.18
C ALA A 143 -6.42 -5.84 -5.53
N PRO A 144 -6.88 -4.58 -5.55
CA PRO A 144 -7.43 -3.93 -6.74
C PRO A 144 -6.33 -3.34 -7.63
N PHE A 145 -5.33 -4.14 -8.00
CA PHE A 145 -4.26 -3.69 -8.88
C PHE A 145 -4.79 -3.38 -10.28
N VAL A 146 -4.27 -2.30 -10.86
CA VAL A 146 -4.56 -1.88 -12.23
C VAL A 146 -3.28 -1.48 -12.93
N THR A 147 -3.29 -1.50 -14.26
CA THR A 147 -2.13 -0.99 -15.02
C THR A 147 -2.13 0.55 -14.97
N ALA A 148 -0.96 1.16 -14.71
CA ALA A 148 -0.87 2.62 -14.63
C ALA A 148 -1.27 3.26 -15.98
N PRO A 149 -2.10 4.32 -16.00
CA PRO A 149 -2.57 4.95 -17.23
C PRO A 149 -1.43 5.63 -18.00
N ASN A 150 -0.39 6.09 -17.31
CA ASN A 150 0.81 6.66 -17.91
C ASN A 150 2.07 5.94 -17.39
N LYS A 151 2.74 5.20 -18.28
CA LYS A 151 3.95 4.45 -17.93
C LYS A 151 5.20 5.32 -17.78
N PHE A 152 5.21 6.53 -18.34
CA PHE A 152 6.34 7.43 -18.17
C PHE A 152 6.36 8.01 -16.75
N GLU A 153 5.20 8.41 -16.24
CA GLU A 153 5.05 8.86 -14.85
C GLU A 153 5.41 7.74 -13.88
N ALA A 154 4.81 6.56 -14.03
CA ALA A 154 5.02 5.41 -13.13
C ALA A 154 6.47 4.89 -13.08
N LEU A 155 7.32 5.29 -14.05
CA LEU A 155 8.75 4.95 -14.09
C LEU A 155 9.65 6.11 -13.66
N ALA A 156 9.22 7.36 -13.86
CA ALA A 156 10.05 8.53 -13.62
C ALA A 156 9.92 9.08 -12.19
N THR A 157 8.81 8.78 -11.51
CA THR A 157 8.50 9.31 -10.18
C THR A 157 8.18 8.18 -9.19
N CYS A 158 7.97 8.55 -7.93
CA CYS A 158 7.44 7.67 -6.89
C CYS A 158 6.29 8.38 -6.15
N ASP A 159 5.52 9.21 -6.86
CA ASP A 159 4.58 10.16 -6.25
C ASP A 159 3.46 9.45 -5.49
N ALA A 160 2.99 8.31 -6.00
CA ALA A 160 2.06 7.43 -5.30
C ALA A 160 2.56 7.02 -3.90
N LEU A 161 3.83 6.62 -3.81
CA LEU A 161 4.45 6.19 -2.56
C LEU A 161 4.74 7.39 -1.65
N VAL A 162 5.16 8.53 -2.21
CA VAL A 162 5.36 9.77 -1.45
C VAL A 162 4.04 10.23 -0.81
N GLN A 163 2.94 10.22 -1.56
CA GLN A 163 1.62 10.59 -1.06
C GLN A 163 1.15 9.63 0.03
N ALA A 164 1.27 8.32 -0.18
CA ALA A 164 0.94 7.32 0.82
C ALA A 164 1.79 7.49 2.10
N HIS A 165 3.09 7.72 1.95
CA HIS A 165 3.98 7.96 3.07
C HIS A 165 3.69 9.30 3.78
N GLY A 166 3.17 10.31 3.06
CA GLY A 166 2.64 11.53 3.65
C GLY A 166 1.44 11.26 4.56
N ALA A 167 0.52 10.39 4.15
CA ALA A 167 -0.57 9.94 5.01
C ALA A 167 -0.07 9.16 6.23
N LEU A 168 0.96 8.31 6.06
CA LEU A 168 1.62 7.61 7.17
C LEU A 168 2.31 8.56 8.15
N LYS A 169 2.88 9.67 7.68
CA LYS A 169 3.47 10.70 8.55
C LYS A 169 2.42 11.42 9.39
N GLY A 170 1.18 11.49 8.92
CA GLY A 170 0.05 12.08 9.65
C GLY A 170 -0.59 11.15 10.69
N LEU A 171 -0.35 9.84 10.57
CA LEU A 171 -0.79 8.82 11.53
C LEU A 171 0.06 8.84 12.80
#